data_AF-A0A846BYS4-F1
#
_entry.id   AF-A0A846BYS4-F1
#
_cell.length_a   1.000
_cell.length_b   1.000
_cell.length_c   1.000
_cell.angle_alpha   90.00
_cell.angle_beta   90.00
_cell.angle_gamma   90.00
#
_symmetry.space_group_name_H-M   'P 1'
#
loop_
_entity.id
_entity.type
_entity.pdbx_description
1 polymer ?
#
loop_
_entity_poly.entity_id
_entity_poly.type
_entity_poly.pdbx_seq_one_letter_code
_entity_poly.pdbx_strand_id
1 'polypeptide(L)'
;MISNTKEHNSQELKEEFTNLASQWIQEVEGMSSTVEMSKHPAYQKIVSMGQAVIPLLLEDLRQNPIYWLPALRQITQENPVQPEQRGKVKQMA
;
A
#
# COMPACT_ATOMS: atom_id res chain seq x y z
N MET A 1 -9.14 -6.79 35.99
CA MET A 1 -8.39 -5.95 35.03
C MET A 1 -7.96 -6.86 33.89
N ILE A 2 -8.75 -6.90 32.83
CA ILE A 2 -8.46 -7.71 31.64
C ILE A 2 -7.84 -6.73 30.65
N SER A 3 -6.53 -6.82 30.45
CA SER A 3 -5.81 -5.93 29.55
C SER A 3 -6.24 -6.20 28.11
N ASN A 4 -6.67 -5.15 27.42
CA ASN A 4 -7.03 -5.10 26.01
C ASN A 4 -5.79 -5.37 25.12
N THR A 5 -5.35 -6.62 25.00
CA THR A 5 -4.17 -6.98 24.18
C THR A 5 -4.41 -6.81 22.67
N LYS A 6 -5.66 -6.70 22.21
CA LYS A 6 -5.99 -6.55 20.77
C LYS A 6 -5.98 -5.10 20.27
N GLU A 7 -6.27 -4.13 21.15
CA GLU A 7 -6.40 -2.72 20.75
C GLU A 7 -5.04 -2.02 20.64
N HIS A 8 -4.10 -2.31 21.55
CA HIS A 8 -2.73 -1.75 21.47
C HIS A 8 -2.04 -2.10 20.15
N ASN A 9 -2.11 -3.36 19.71
CA ASN A 9 -1.49 -3.79 18.46
C ASN A 9 -2.09 -3.07 17.23
N SER A 10 -3.39 -2.76 17.25
CA SER A 10 -4.05 -2.07 16.13
C SER A 10 -3.72 -0.57 16.10
N GLN A 11 -3.57 0.06 17.27
CA GLN A 11 -3.16 1.46 17.36
C GLN A 11 -1.68 1.64 17.01
N GLU A 12 -0.80 0.78 17.53
CA GLU A 12 0.63 0.78 17.21
C GLU A 12 0.86 0.56 15.71
N LEU A 13 0.14 -0.39 15.10
CA LEU A 13 0.20 -0.61 13.66
C LEU A 13 -0.23 0.63 12.86
N LYS A 14 -1.30 1.30 13.30
CA LYS A 14 -1.80 2.52 12.66
C LYS A 14 -0.80 3.66 12.79
N GLU A 15 -0.19 3.81 13.95
CA GLU A 15 0.84 4.82 14.20
C GLU A 15 2.09 4.56 13.35
N GLU A 16 2.59 3.31 13.31
CA GLU A 16 3.71 2.93 12.45
C GLU A 16 3.39 3.21 10.97
N PHE A 17 2.22 2.79 10.49
CA PHE A 17 1.78 3.10 9.12
C PHE A 17 1.74 4.60 8.85
N THR A 18 1.15 5.39 9.76
CA THR A 18 0.98 6.84 9.58
C THR A 18 2.33 7.55 9.53
N ASN A 19 3.28 7.13 10.39
CA ASN A 19 4.63 7.67 10.42
C ASN A 19 5.38 7.35 9.13
N LEU A 20 5.33 6.08 8.67
CA LEU A 20 5.98 5.65 7.44
C LEU A 20 5.37 6.31 6.20
N ALA A 21 4.04 6.44 6.15
CA ALA A 21 3.34 7.10 5.04
C ALA A 21 3.68 8.58 4.96
N SER A 22 3.68 9.29 6.10
CA SER A 22 4.05 10.71 6.17
C SER A 22 5.50 10.92 5.75
N GLN A 23 6.42 10.10 6.27
CA GLN A 23 7.83 10.13 5.89
C GLN A 23 8.00 9.90 4.38
N TRP A 24 7.36 8.85 3.85
CA TRP A 24 7.43 8.54 2.43
C TRP A 24 6.95 9.72 1.58
N ILE A 25 5.78 10.30 1.88
CA ILE A 25 5.24 11.44 1.14
C ILE A 25 6.24 12.59 1.14
N GLN A 26 6.77 12.99 2.30
CA GLN A 26 7.71 14.11 2.40
C GLN A 26 9.00 13.89 1.62
N GLU A 27 9.53 12.65 1.61
CA GLU A 27 10.80 12.34 0.95
C GLU A 27 10.65 12.13 -0.56
N VAL A 28 9.45 11.80 -1.05
CA VAL A 28 9.18 11.54 -2.47
C VAL A 28 8.31 12.60 -3.16
N GLU A 29 7.79 13.58 -2.41
CA GLU A 29 7.01 14.69 -2.95
C GLU A 29 7.83 15.43 -4.02
N GLY A 30 7.30 15.51 -5.24
CA GLY A 30 7.99 16.10 -6.39
C GLY A 30 8.76 15.11 -7.26
N MET A 31 8.85 13.82 -6.89
CA MET A 31 9.37 12.78 -7.79
C MET A 31 8.33 12.43 -8.87
N SER A 32 8.75 12.41 -10.13
CA SER A 32 7.89 12.00 -11.26
C SER A 32 7.90 10.49 -11.54
N SER A 33 8.79 9.73 -10.89
CA SER A 33 8.97 8.29 -11.14
C SER A 33 8.40 7.46 -10.01
N THR A 34 7.20 6.90 -10.22
CA THR A 34 6.57 5.96 -9.28
C THR A 34 7.43 4.72 -9.03
N VAL A 35 8.28 4.34 -9.98
CA VAL A 35 9.26 3.25 -9.81
C VAL A 35 10.30 3.61 -8.75
N GLU A 36 10.87 4.81 -8.79
CA GLU A 36 11.83 5.26 -7.77
C GLU A 36 11.16 5.46 -6.42
N MET A 37 9.96 6.06 -6.40
CA MET A 37 9.18 6.23 -5.18
C MET A 37 8.89 4.89 -4.49
N SER A 38 8.64 3.82 -5.28
CA SER A 38 8.38 2.48 -4.72
C SER A 38 9.61 1.82 -4.10
N LYS A 39 10.83 2.23 -4.46
CA LYS A 39 12.08 1.71 -3.87
C LYS A 39 12.38 2.30 -2.49
N HIS A 40 11.67 3.36 -2.11
CA HIS A 40 11.88 4.06 -0.86
C HIS A 40 11.76 3.11 0.35
N PRO A 41 12.66 3.17 1.35
CA PRO A 41 12.64 2.25 2.50
C PRO A 41 11.31 2.27 3.27
N ALA A 42 10.72 3.45 3.49
CA ALA A 42 9.41 3.55 4.16
C ALA A 42 8.28 2.86 3.36
N TYR A 43 8.32 2.93 2.03
CA TYR A 43 7.35 2.24 1.17
C TYR A 43 7.50 0.72 1.29
N GLN A 44 8.73 0.22 1.20
CA GLN A 44 9.05 -1.20 1.33
C GLN A 44 8.65 -1.73 2.71
N LYS A 45 8.83 -0.93 3.77
CA LYS A 45 8.38 -1.28 5.12
C LYS A 45 6.86 -1.41 5.18
N ILE A 46 6.09 -0.46 4.63
CA ILE A 46 4.63 -0.56 4.55
C ILE A 46 4.20 -1.84 3.81
N VAL A 47 4.84 -2.17 2.67
CA VAL A 47 4.55 -3.41 1.95
C VAL A 47 4.87 -4.64 2.81
N SER A 48 5.98 -4.64 3.54
CA SER A 48 6.37 -5.75 4.41
C SER A 48 5.44 -5.98 5.61
N MET A 49 4.66 -4.96 6.02
CA MET A 49 3.63 -5.10 7.06
C MET A 49 2.43 -5.96 6.60
N GLY A 50 2.30 -6.21 5.30
CA GLY A 50 1.40 -7.21 4.74
C GLY A 50 -0.09 -6.89 4.93
N GLN A 51 -0.91 -7.94 5.08
CA GLN A 51 -2.38 -7.82 5.06
C GLN A 51 -2.94 -6.87 6.13
N ALA A 52 -2.24 -6.71 7.25
CA ALA A 52 -2.69 -5.93 8.39
C ALA A 52 -2.86 -4.43 8.06
N VAL A 53 -2.10 -3.91 7.08
CA VAL A 53 -2.17 -2.49 6.68
C VAL A 53 -3.15 -2.22 5.54
N ILE A 54 -3.78 -3.23 4.95
CA ILE A 54 -4.73 -3.03 3.83
C ILE A 54 -5.89 -2.08 4.20
N PRO A 55 -6.56 -2.20 5.36
CA PRO A 55 -7.60 -1.26 5.72
C PRO A 55 -7.11 0.19 5.80
N LEU A 56 -5.85 0.39 6.21
CA LEU A 56 -5.21 1.70 6.32
C LEU A 56 -4.84 2.26 4.93
N LEU A 57 -4.34 1.40 4.03
CA LEU A 57 -4.08 1.76 2.63
C LEU A 57 -5.38 2.15 1.91
N LEU A 58 -6.48 1.42 2.12
CA LEU A 58 -7.79 1.72 1.55
C LEU A 58 -8.39 3.01 2.10
N GLU A 59 -8.10 3.35 3.36
CA GLU A 59 -8.46 4.63 3.95
C GLU A 59 -7.74 5.78 3.21
N ASP A 60 -6.42 5.66 3.07
CA ASP A 60 -5.60 6.73 2.49
C ASP A 60 -5.76 6.84 0.96
N LEU A 61 -6.09 5.76 0.26
CA LEU A 61 -6.44 5.74 -1.16
C LEU A 61 -7.59 6.69 -1.53
N ARG A 62 -8.50 6.97 -0.58
CA ARG A 62 -9.59 7.93 -0.83
C ARG A 62 -9.07 9.35 -1.01
N GLN A 63 -7.90 9.66 -0.47
CA GLN A 63 -7.22 10.94 -0.63
C GLN A 63 -6.18 10.87 -1.76
N ASN A 64 -5.40 9.78 -1.82
CA ASN A 64 -4.24 9.63 -2.70
C ASN A 64 -4.22 8.28 -3.43
N PRO A 65 -5.07 8.08 -4.46
CA PRO A 65 -5.28 6.76 -5.06
C PRO A 65 -4.05 6.19 -5.80
N ILE A 66 -3.16 7.05 -6.32
CA ILE A 66 -2.07 6.63 -7.22
C ILE A 66 -0.94 5.90 -6.48
N TYR A 67 -0.71 6.23 -5.21
CA TYR A 67 0.48 5.80 -4.46
C TYR A 67 0.38 4.38 -3.89
N TRP A 68 -0.82 4.00 -3.46
CA TRP A 68 -1.01 2.74 -2.73
C TRP A 68 -1.49 1.58 -3.59
N LEU A 69 -1.96 1.82 -4.82
CA LEU A 69 -2.34 0.75 -5.75
C LEU A 69 -1.20 -0.26 -6.02
N PRO A 70 0.07 0.14 -6.21
CA PRO A 70 1.17 -0.82 -6.33
C PRO A 70 1.45 -1.58 -5.02
N ALA A 71 1.31 -0.95 -3.85
CA ALA A 71 1.48 -1.59 -2.55
C ALA A 71 0.41 -2.66 -2.32
N LEU A 72 -0.87 -2.33 -2.59
CA LEU A 72 -1.96 -3.29 -2.50
C LEU A 72 -1.74 -4.52 -3.38
N ARG A 73 -1.28 -4.33 -4.63
CA ARG A 73 -0.98 -5.46 -5.53
C ARG A 73 0.16 -6.34 -5.00
N GLN A 74 1.18 -5.74 -4.38
CA GLN A 74 2.29 -6.48 -3.80
C GLN A 74 1.88 -7.26 -2.55
N ILE A 75 1.09 -6.64 -1.67
CA ILE A 75 0.63 -7.24 -0.41
C ILE A 75 -0.36 -8.36 -0.68
N THR A 76 -1.39 -8.09 -1.49
CA THR A 76 -2.46 -9.05 -1.74
C THR A 76 -1.98 -10.24 -2.55
N GLN A 77 -0.87 -10.08 -3.32
CA GLN A 77 -0.46 -10.99 -4.39
C GLN A 77 -1.60 -11.30 -5.40
N GLU A 78 -2.75 -10.64 -5.25
CA GLU A 78 -3.86 -10.67 -6.18
C GLU A 78 -3.50 -9.74 -7.31
N ASN A 79 -3.11 -10.33 -8.44
CA ASN A 79 -3.33 -9.66 -9.70
C ASN A 79 -4.86 -9.47 -9.83
N PRO A 80 -5.39 -8.25 -9.99
CA PRO A 80 -6.81 -8.06 -10.35
C PRO A 80 -7.12 -8.63 -11.75
N VAL A 81 -6.12 -9.19 -12.43
CA VAL A 81 -6.28 -9.98 -13.65
C VAL A 81 -6.41 -11.44 -13.24
N GLN A 82 -7.65 -11.92 -13.13
CA GLN A 82 -7.93 -13.34 -13.30
C GLN A 82 -7.15 -13.84 -14.53
N PRO A 83 -6.50 -15.01 -14.49
CA PRO A 83 -5.76 -15.55 -15.64
C PRO A 83 -6.58 -15.52 -16.94
N GLU A 84 -7.91 -15.64 -16.82
CA GLU A 84 -8.86 -15.64 -17.93
C GLU A 84 -9.05 -14.27 -18.64
N GLN A 85 -8.61 -13.15 -18.06
CA GLN A 85 -8.77 -11.80 -18.66
C GLN A 85 -7.49 -11.28 -19.33
N ARG A 86 -6.37 -12.02 -19.21
CA ARG A 86 -5.06 -11.63 -19.78
C ARG A 86 -5.01 -11.96 -21.28
N GLY A 87 -5.94 -11.43 -22.09
CA GLY A 87 -6.05 -11.88 -23.49
C GLY A 87 -7.06 -11.23 -24.43
N LYS A 88 -7.59 -10.02 -24.17
CA LYS A 88 -8.34 -9.25 -25.19
C LYS A 88 -7.66 -7.94 -25.57
N VAL A 89 -6.35 -7.99 -25.80
CA VAL A 89 -5.64 -7.07 -26.72
C VAL A 89 -5.28 -7.85 -27.98
N LYS A 90 -6.33 -8.31 -28.68
CA LYS A 90 -6.27 -8.61 -30.11
C LYS A 90 -7.54 -8.03 -30.71
N GLN A 91 -7.49 -6.73 -30.99
CA GLN A 91 -8.23 -6.12 -32.09
C GLN A 91 -7.82 -4.64 -32.16
N MET A 92 -6.80 -4.38 -32.98
CA MET A 92 -6.91 -3.39 -34.04
C MET A 92 -5.93 -3.82 -35.13
N ALA A 93 -6.51 -4.03 -36.31
CA ALA A 93 -5.83 -4.19 -37.58
C ALA A 93 -5.36 -2.82 -38.08
#